data_AF-A0A928S965-F1
#
_entry.id   AF-A0A928S965-F1
#
_cell.length_a   1.000
_cell.length_b   1.000
_cell.length_c   1.000
_cell.angle_alpha   90.00
_cell.angle_beta   90.00
_cell.angle_gamma   90.00
#
_symmetry.space_group_name_H-M   'P 1'
#
loop_
_entity.id
_entity.type
_entity.pdbx_description
1 polymer ?
#
loop_
_entity_poly.entity_id
_entity_poly.type
_entity_poly.pdbx_seq_one_letter_code
_entity_poly.pdbx_strand_id
1 'polypeptide(L)'
;MTELNPKYATALQQVSTRLQALCDAIDSGDTQRILTTQKELTAIAEAIWVHVQNDPISGREKAIARLLADAALKELPQEIQDPANYPRIQRESRLLKRSLELWT
;
A
#
# COMPACT_ATOMS: atom_id res chain seq x y z
N MET A 1 18.39 -11.87 -10.47
CA MET A 1 17.33 -11.08 -9.80
C MET A 1 17.93 -9.72 -9.53
N THR A 2 17.38 -8.64 -10.07
CA THR A 2 17.88 -7.29 -9.80
C THR A 2 17.48 -6.94 -8.37
N GLU A 3 18.46 -6.69 -7.51
CA GLU A 3 18.22 -6.27 -6.14
C GLU A 3 17.47 -4.93 -6.16
N LEU A 4 16.37 -4.86 -5.41
CA LEU A 4 15.64 -3.61 -5.23
C LEU A 4 16.54 -2.62 -4.50
N ASN A 5 16.38 -1.33 -4.81
CA ASN A 5 17.01 -0.30 -4.00
C ASN A 5 16.61 -0.48 -2.51
N PRO A 6 17.54 -0.47 -1.55
CA PRO A 6 17.23 -0.72 -0.13
C PRO A 6 16.17 0.21 0.45
N LYS A 7 16.14 1.47 0.00
CA LYS A 7 15.12 2.45 0.42
C LYS A 7 13.74 2.05 -0.10
N TYR A 8 13.68 1.59 -1.34
CA TYR A 8 12.45 1.14 -1.96
C TYR A 8 11.96 -0.17 -1.34
N ALA A 9 12.84 -1.13 -1.09
CA ALA A 9 12.52 -2.37 -0.37
C ALA A 9 11.95 -2.09 1.03
N THR A 10 12.56 -1.17 1.78
CA THR A 10 12.06 -0.75 3.11
C THR A 10 10.65 -0.14 3.00
N ALA A 11 10.42 0.73 2.02
CA ALA A 11 9.11 1.33 1.80
C ALA A 11 8.05 0.28 1.44
N LEU A 12 8.37 -0.69 0.58
CA LEU A 12 7.47 -1.80 0.25
C LEU A 12 7.13 -2.67 1.47
N GLN A 13 8.10 -2.91 2.35
CA GLN A 13 7.88 -3.65 3.58
C GLN A 13 6.95 -2.90 4.55
N GLN A 14 7.08 -1.56 4.62
CA GLN A 14 6.16 -0.72 5.38
C GLN A 14 4.74 -0.78 4.80
N VAL A 15 4.58 -0.72 3.47
CA VAL A 15 3.27 -0.91 2.82
C VAL A 15 2.68 -2.26 3.19
N SER A 16 3.44 -3.36 3.05
CA SER A 16 2.97 -4.71 3.40
C SER A 16 2.47 -4.80 4.84
N THR A 17 3.22 -4.21 5.77
CA THR A 17 2.85 -4.15 7.20
C THR A 17 1.54 -3.38 7.42
N ARG A 18 1.35 -2.26 6.71
CA ARG A 18 0.15 -1.43 6.85
C ARG A 18 -1.08 -2.02 6.16
N LEU A 19 -0.91 -2.73 5.04
CA LEU A 19 -2.00 -3.49 4.42
C LEU A 19 -2.51 -4.58 5.37
N GLN A 20 -1.62 -5.24 6.11
CA GLN A 20 -2.03 -6.20 7.15
C GLN A 20 -2.79 -5.51 8.28
N ALA A 21 -2.23 -4.42 8.83
CA ALA A 21 -2.89 -3.66 9.90
C ALA A 21 -4.28 -3.14 9.49
N LEU A 22 -4.47 -2.79 8.21
CA LEU A 22 -5.76 -2.37 7.67
C LEU A 22 -6.75 -3.53 7.65
N CYS A 23 -6.31 -4.70 7.20
CA CYS A 23 -7.14 -5.91 7.22
C CYS A 23 -7.59 -6.24 8.64
N ASP A 24 -6.66 -6.19 9.60
CA ASP A 24 -6.91 -6.50 11.01
C ASP A 24 -7.90 -5.47 11.63
N ALA A 25 -7.77 -4.19 11.28
CA ALA A 25 -8.66 -3.13 11.75
C ALA A 25 -10.09 -3.28 11.20
N ILE A 26 -10.21 -3.72 9.94
CA ILE A 26 -11.50 -4.07 9.35
C ILE A 26 -12.10 -5.29 10.04
N ASP A 27 -11.31 -6.34 10.27
CA ASP A 27 -11.77 -7.57 10.96
C ASP A 27 -12.24 -7.28 12.40
N SER A 28 -11.61 -6.32 13.09
CA SER A 28 -12.01 -5.91 14.44
C SER A 28 -13.13 -4.86 14.49
N GLY A 29 -13.56 -4.31 13.34
CA GLY A 29 -14.52 -3.21 13.27
C GLY A 29 -14.04 -1.91 13.92
N ASP A 30 -12.73 -1.72 14.07
CA ASP A 30 -12.15 -0.54 14.73
C ASP A 30 -12.02 0.61 13.73
N THR A 31 -13.09 1.40 13.59
CA THR A 31 -13.16 2.50 12.62
C THR A 31 -12.03 3.52 12.80
N GLN A 32 -11.58 3.78 14.03
CA GLN A 32 -10.48 4.72 14.28
C GLN A 32 -9.15 4.16 13.75
N ARG A 33 -8.91 2.87 13.96
CA ARG A 33 -7.73 2.19 13.45
C ARG A 33 -7.77 2.03 11.94
N ILE A 34 -8.95 1.80 11.33
CA ILE A 34 -9.15 1.79 9.88
C ILE A 34 -8.71 3.12 9.27
N LEU A 35 -9.25 4.24 9.79
CA LEU A 35 -8.94 5.58 9.28
C LEU A 35 -7.46 5.95 9.49
N THR A 36 -6.92 5.62 10.67
CA THR A 36 -5.49 5.86 10.96
C THR A 36 -4.61 5.08 9.98
N THR A 37 -4.89 3.79 9.79
CA THR A 37 -4.08 2.93 8.91
C THR A 37 -4.21 3.33 7.44
N GLN A 38 -5.40 3.76 7.00
CA GLN A 38 -5.58 4.30 5.66
C GLN A 38 -4.73 5.55 5.44
N LYS A 39 -4.72 6.52 6.38
CA LYS A 39 -3.88 7.72 6.27
C LYS A 39 -2.40 7.38 6.21
N GLU A 40 -1.95 6.42 7.02
CA GLU A 40 -0.56 5.96 7.00
C GLU A 40 -0.20 5.28 5.67
N LEU A 41 -1.10 4.47 5.10
CA LEU A 41 -0.91 3.89 3.76
C LEU A 41 -0.78 4.96 2.68
N THR A 42 -1.66 5.96 2.71
CA THR A 42 -1.61 7.10 1.78
C THR A 42 -0.28 7.85 1.91
N ALA A 43 0.17 8.16 3.12
CA ALA A 43 1.44 8.86 3.34
C ALA A 43 2.66 8.06 2.84
N ILE A 44 2.69 6.74 3.07
CA ILE A 44 3.77 5.88 2.56
C ILE A 44 3.73 5.82 1.03
N ALA A 45 2.53 5.73 0.44
CA ALA A 45 2.37 5.72 -1.01
C ALA A 45 2.83 7.03 -1.66
N GLU A 46 2.57 8.19 -1.03
CA GLU A 46 3.12 9.48 -1.49
C GLU A 46 4.65 9.51 -1.42
N ALA A 47 5.24 9.04 -0.32
CA ALA A 47 6.69 8.98 -0.18
C ALA A 47 7.34 8.09 -1.26
N ILE A 48 6.74 6.91 -1.53
CA ILE A 48 7.15 6.02 -2.61
C ILE A 48 7.05 6.74 -3.96
N TRP A 49 5.95 7.43 -4.20
CA TRP A 49 5.71 8.16 -5.45
C TRP A 49 6.77 9.23 -5.70
N VAL A 50 7.11 10.02 -4.68
CA VAL A 50 8.16 11.04 -4.73
C VAL A 50 9.53 10.42 -5.01
N HIS A 51 9.87 9.31 -4.34
CA HIS A 51 11.14 8.61 -4.60
C HIS A 51 11.23 8.11 -6.04
N VAL A 52 10.14 7.56 -6.56
CA VAL A 52 10.08 6.99 -7.91
C VAL A 52 10.21 8.05 -9.02
N GLN A 53 9.75 9.27 -8.75
CA GLN A 53 9.92 10.39 -9.68
C GLN A 53 11.35 10.94 -9.68
N ASN A 54 12.01 10.97 -8.52
CA ASN A 54 13.29 11.66 -8.36
C ASN A 54 14.51 10.74 -8.50
N ASP A 55 14.37 9.44 -8.21
CA ASP A 55 15.50 8.50 -8.22
C ASP A 55 15.62 7.76 -9.58
N PRO A 56 16.85 7.43 -10.02
CA PRO A 56 17.10 6.61 -11.20
C PRO A 56 16.84 5.12 -10.87
N ILE A 57 15.58 4.78 -10.62
CA ILE A 57 15.12 3.42 -10.37
C ILE A 57 14.70 2.71 -11.67
N SER A 58 14.73 1.38 -11.64
CA SER A 58 14.39 0.54 -12.80
C SER A 58 12.93 0.71 -13.22
N GLY A 59 12.62 0.47 -14.50
CA GLY A 59 11.24 0.55 -15.00
C GLY A 59 10.26 -0.36 -14.25
N ARG A 60 10.76 -1.47 -13.69
CA ARG A 60 10.00 -2.40 -12.85
C ARG A 60 9.58 -1.76 -11.51
N GLU A 61 10.49 -1.11 -10.81
CA GLU A 61 10.21 -0.39 -9.56
C GLU A 61 9.23 0.78 -9.79
N LYS A 62 9.37 1.49 -10.91
CA LYS A 62 8.41 2.55 -11.28
C LYS A 62 7.00 2.03 -11.49
N ALA A 63 6.85 0.85 -12.11
CA ALA A 63 5.54 0.25 -12.36
C ALA A 63 4.83 -0.15 -11.06
N ILE A 64 5.57 -0.80 -10.14
CA ILE A 64 5.02 -1.20 -8.82
C ILE A 64 4.61 0.03 -8.02
N ALA A 65 5.46 1.06 -8.00
CA ALA A 65 5.16 2.29 -7.30
C ALA A 65 3.94 3.03 -7.86
N ARG A 66 3.78 3.10 -9.19
CA ARG A 66 2.58 3.66 -9.82
C ARG A 66 1.33 2.93 -9.37
N LEU A 67 1.36 1.60 -9.41
CA LEU A 67 0.22 0.77 -9.09
C LEU A 67 -0.18 0.90 -7.62
N LEU A 68 0.80 0.95 -6.72
CA LEU A 68 0.59 1.23 -5.30
C LEU A 68 0.04 2.63 -5.05
N ALA A 69 0.64 3.64 -5.68
CA ALA A 69 0.26 5.03 -5.49
C ALA A 69 -1.15 5.30 -6.03
N ASP A 70 -1.50 4.83 -7.22
CA ASP A 70 -2.84 5.07 -7.76
C ASP A 70 -3.93 4.44 -6.88
N ALA A 71 -3.77 3.19 -6.45
CA ALA A 71 -4.75 2.52 -5.59
C ALA A 71 -4.85 3.14 -4.18
N ALA A 72 -3.71 3.41 -3.53
CA ALA A 72 -3.68 3.90 -2.15
C ALA A 72 -3.98 5.41 -2.01
N LEU A 73 -3.71 6.21 -3.05
CA LEU A 73 -3.91 7.66 -3.02
C LEU A 73 -5.28 8.09 -3.55
N LYS A 74 -5.83 7.39 -4.54
CA LYS A 74 -7.08 7.82 -5.20
C LYS A 74 -8.30 7.03 -4.73
N GLU A 75 -8.19 5.71 -4.72
CA GLU A 75 -9.35 4.83 -4.53
C GLU A 75 -9.59 4.53 -3.04
N LEU A 76 -8.57 4.06 -2.32
CA LEU A 76 -8.69 3.65 -0.92
C LEU A 76 -9.32 4.71 0.02
N PRO A 77 -8.96 6.00 -0.04
CA PRO A 77 -9.52 7.01 0.89
C PRO A 77 -11.03 7.25 0.69
N GLN A 78 -11.54 7.00 -0.52
CA GLN A 78 -12.97 7.14 -0.82
C GLN A 78 -13.71 5.86 -0.48
N GLU A 79 -13.19 4.72 -0.93
CA GLU A 79 -13.88 3.44 -0.79
C GLU A 79 -14.01 3.00 0.66
N ILE A 80 -13.02 3.31 1.50
CA ILE A 80 -13.00 2.88 2.90
C ILE A 80 -13.97 3.64 3.80
N GLN A 81 -14.62 4.69 3.29
CA GLN A 81 -15.67 5.40 4.00
C GLN A 81 -16.98 4.61 4.01
N ASP A 82 -17.15 3.66 3.08
CA ASP A 82 -18.32 2.80 3.00
C ASP A 82 -17.97 1.37 3.48
N PRO A 83 -18.53 0.93 4.63
CA PRO A 83 -18.34 -0.42 5.15
C PRO A 83 -18.75 -1.54 4.18
N ALA A 84 -19.64 -1.28 3.22
CA ALA A 84 -20.00 -2.25 2.19
C ALA A 84 -18.80 -2.66 1.31
N ASN A 85 -17.78 -1.81 1.21
CA ASN A 85 -16.57 -2.07 0.44
C ASN A 85 -15.51 -2.86 1.22
N TYR A 86 -15.65 -3.02 2.53
CA TYR A 86 -14.65 -3.66 3.39
C TYR A 86 -14.23 -5.06 2.94
N PRO A 87 -15.14 -5.96 2.53
CA PRO A 87 -14.75 -7.27 2.02
C PRO A 87 -13.86 -7.20 0.76
N ARG A 88 -14.15 -6.23 -0.13
CA ARG A 88 -13.34 -6.01 -1.34
C ARG A 88 -11.97 -5.44 -0.98
N ILE A 89 -11.94 -4.38 -0.16
CA ILE A 89 -10.69 -3.73 0.29
C ILE A 89 -9.77 -4.73 0.97
N GLN A 90 -10.30 -5.62 1.82
CA GLN A 90 -9.51 -6.69 2.44
C GLN A 90 -8.95 -7.67 1.41
N ARG A 91 -9.77 -8.12 0.46
CA ARG A 91 -9.32 -9.05 -0.59
C ARG A 91 -8.18 -8.43 -1.40
N GLU A 92 -8.34 -7.19 -1.84
CA GLU A 92 -7.35 -6.47 -2.64
C GLU A 92 -6.09 -6.18 -1.83
N SER A 93 -6.22 -5.76 -0.57
CA SER A 93 -5.09 -5.54 0.33
C SER A 93 -4.28 -6.83 0.55
N ARG A 94 -4.95 -7.97 0.72
CA ARG A 94 -4.29 -9.28 0.87
C ARG A 94 -3.59 -9.72 -0.43
N LEU A 95 -4.22 -9.50 -1.58
CA LEU A 95 -3.62 -9.81 -2.89
C LEU A 95 -2.39 -8.93 -3.16
N LEU A 96 -2.48 -7.63 -2.84
CA LEU A 96 -1.40 -6.69 -3.00
C LEU A 96 -0.24 -7.04 -2.08
N LYS A 97 -0.51 -7.34 -0.80
CA LYS A 97 0.51 -7.79 0.17
C LYS A 97 1.26 -9.02 -0.35
N ARG A 98 0.54 -10.08 -0.75
CA ARG A 98 1.14 -11.29 -1.32
C ARG A 98 1.94 -10.99 -2.57
N SER A 99 1.44 -10.08 -3.40
CA SER A 99 2.18 -9.64 -4.58
C SER A 99 3.50 -9.06 -4.13
N LEU A 100 3.52 -8.06 -3.24
CA LEU A 100 4.73 -7.41 -2.71
C LEU A 100 5.75 -8.39 -2.11
N GLU A 101 5.30 -9.39 -1.37
CA GLU A 101 6.16 -10.46 -0.80
C GLU A 101 6.91 -11.26 -1.89
N LEU A 102 6.41 -11.31 -3.13
CA LEU A 102 7.12 -11.93 -4.25
C LEU A 102 8.21 -11.03 -4.87
N TRP A 103 8.25 -9.74 -4.50
CA TRP A 103 9.20 -8.76 -5.04
C TRP A 103 10.26 -8.35 -4.02
N THR A 104 9.97 -8.47 -2.72
CA THR A 104 10.92 -8.27 -1.60
C THR A 104 11.70 -9.52 -1.30
#